data_AF-A0A4U6IX45-F1
#
_entry.id   AF-A0A4U6IX45-F1
#
_cell.length_a   1.000
_cell.length_b   1.000
_cell.length_c   1.000
_cell.angle_alpha   90.00
_cell.angle_beta   90.00
_cell.angle_gamma   90.00
#
_symmetry.space_group_name_H-M   'P 1'
#
loop_
_entity.id
_entity.type
_entity.pdbx_description
1 polymer ?
#
loop_
_entity_poly.entity_id
_entity_poly.type
_entity_poly.pdbx_seq_one_letter_code
_entity_poly.pdbx_strand_id
1 'polypeptide(L)' 'MSRSVLVTGASKGIGRAIARQLAADGFVVGVHYHRDAQGAQDTL' A
#
# COMPACT_ATOMS: atom_id res chain seq x y z
N MET A 1 -8.72 -11.14 -14.68
CA MET A 1 -7.37 -11.19 -14.07
C MET A 1 -7.21 -9.97 -13.19
N SER A 2 -6.86 -10.13 -11.91
CA SER A 2 -6.52 -9.02 -11.02
C SER A 2 -5.09 -8.55 -11.31
N ARG A 3 -4.88 -7.24 -11.46
CA ARG A 3 -3.54 -6.65 -11.65
C ARG A 3 -2.93 -6.35 -10.29
N SER A 4 -1.66 -6.73 -10.10
CA SER A 4 -0.94 -6.49 -8.85
C SER A 4 -0.02 -5.27 -8.96
N VAL A 5 0.08 -4.50 -7.88
CA VAL A 5 0.93 -3.30 -7.78
C VAL A 5 1.73 -3.32 -6.48
N LEU A 6 3.03 -3.00 -6.56
CA LEU A 6 3.88 -2.81 -5.37
C LEU A 6 4.04 -1.31 -5.11
N VAL A 7 3.68 -0.86 -3.91
CA VAL A 7 3.90 0.52 -3.46
C VAL A 7 4.98 0.54 -2.39
N THR A 8 6.10 1.22 -2.66
CA THR A 8 7.21 1.39 -1.72
C THR A 8 6.98 2.61 -0.82
N GLY A 9 7.42 2.53 0.44
CA GLY A 9 7.18 3.60 1.40
C GLY A 9 5.70 3.75 1.76
N ALA A 10 4.93 2.67 1.64
CA ALA A 10 3.48 2.68 1.77
C ALA A 10 2.98 2.67 3.23
N SER A 11 3.88 2.70 4.21
CA SER A 11 3.50 2.68 5.62
C SER A 11 2.92 4.02 6.11
N LYS A 12 3.07 5.13 5.39
CA LYS A 12 2.54 6.46 5.78
C LYS A 12 2.56 7.47 4.63
N GLY A 13 2.04 8.67 4.89
CA GLY A 13 2.08 9.81 3.97
C GLY A 13 1.47 9.50 2.60
N ILE A 14 2.13 9.98 1.54
CA ILE A 14 1.65 9.84 0.15
C ILE A 14 1.64 8.36 -0.28
N GLY A 15 2.64 7.56 0.11
CA GLY A 15 2.69 6.14 -0.23
C GLY A 15 1.46 5.37 0.30
N ARG A 16 1.04 5.66 1.53
CA ARG A 16 -0.20 5.10 2.11
C ARG A 16 -1.44 5.53 1.32
N ALA A 17 -1.53 6.82 0.95
CA ALA A 17 -2.66 7.34 0.18
C ALA A 17 -2.77 6.65 -1.19
N ILE A 18 -1.64 6.49 -1.89
CA ILE A 18 -1.57 5.78 -3.18
C ILE A 18 -2.00 4.31 -3.01
N ALA A 19 -1.47 3.60 -2.01
CA ALA A 19 -1.82 2.21 -1.76
C ALA A 19 -3.33 2.02 -1.52
N ARG A 20 -3.94 2.90 -0.72
CA ARG A 20 -5.38 2.89 -0.46
C ARG A 20 -6.22 3.16 -1.71
N GLN A 21 -5.82 4.14 -2.52
CA GLN A 21 -6.54 4.45 -3.75
C GLN A 21 -6.49 3.28 -4.74
N LEU A 22 -5.30 2.70 -4.96
CA LEU A 22 -5.16 1.53 -5.85
C LEU A 22 -5.94 0.31 -5.35
N ALA A 23 -5.99 0.08 -4.03
CA ALA A 23 -6.82 -0.99 -3.48
C ALA A 23 -8.32 -0.72 -3.70
N ALA A 24 -8.77 0.51 -3.51
CA ALA A 24 -10.15 0.93 -3.78
C ALA A 24 -10.51 0.79 -5.28
N ASP A 25 -9.55 0.99 -6.18
CA ASP A 25 -9.69 0.80 -7.62
C ASP A 25 -9.67 -0.70 -8.03
N GLY A 26 -9.52 -1.63 -7.08
CA GLY A 26 -9.61 -3.07 -7.30
C GLY A 26 -8.29 -3.78 -7.62
N PHE A 27 -7.15 -3.13 -7.40
CA PHE A 27 -5.83 -3.76 -7.56
C PHE A 27 -5.46 -4.60 -6.33
N VAL A 28 -4.65 -5.63 -6.56
CA VAL A 28 -3.97 -6.35 -5.46
C VAL A 28 -2.70 -5.58 -5.11
N VAL A 29 -2.64 -5.00 -3.92
CA VAL A 29 -1.58 -4.06 -3.55
C VAL A 29 -0.60 -4.67 -2.55
N GLY A 30 0.68 -4.70 -2.91
CA GLY A 30 1.78 -4.99 -2.00
C GLY A 30 2.25 -3.72 -1.29
N VAL A 31 2.22 -3.73 0.04
CA VAL A 31 2.65 -2.61 0.89
C VAL A 31 4.09 -2.86 1.34
N HIS A 32 5.05 -2.12 0.79
CA HIS A 32 6.45 -2.19 1.22
C HIS A 32 6.79 -1.07 2.22
N TYR A 33 7.50 -1.46 3.29
CA TYR A 33 7.96 -0.59 4.36
C TYR A 33 9.40 -0.92 4.77
N HIS A 34 10.07 0.02 5.43
CA HIS A 34 11.43 -0.20 5.94
C HIS A 34 11.46 -0.49 7.45
N ARG A 35 10.99 0.46 8.28
CA ARG A 35 11.04 0.34 9.77
C ARG A 35 9.69 0.40 10.47
N ASP A 36 8.62 0.64 9.71
CA ASP A 36 7.30 0.98 10.23
C ASP A 36 6.29 -0.12 9.89
N ALA A 37 6.47 -1.28 10.52
CA ALA A 37 5.66 -2.47 10.28
C ALA A 37 4.19 -2.25 10.66
N GLN A 38 3.94 -1.61 11.81
CA GLN A 38 2.59 -1.27 12.24
C GLN A 38 1.91 -0.32 11.24
N GLY A 39 2.61 0.74 10.83
CA GLY A 39 2.07 1.67 9.84
C GLY A 39 1.78 1.02 8.49
N ALA A 40 2.47 -0.06 8.13
CA ALA A 40 2.18 -0.86 6.93
C ALA A 40 0.95 -1.76 7.11
N GLN A 41 0.80 -2.39 8.28
CA GLN A 41 -0.38 -3.20 8.61
C GLN A 41 -1.67 -2.37 8.67
N ASP A 42 -1.58 -1.11 9.12
CA ASP A 42 -2.73 -0.19 9.19
C ASP A 42 -3.09 0.45 7.82
N THR A 43 -2.35 0.14 6.75
CA THR A 43 -2.54 0.81 5.44
C THR A 43 -3.77 0.30 4.69
N LEU A 44 -4.03 -1.01 4.68
CA LEU A 44 -5.16 -1.67 3.99
C LEU A 44 -5.92 -2.57 4.97
#